data_AF-A0A840GJ42-F1
#
_entry.id   AF-A0A840GJ42-F1
#
_cell.length_a   1.000
_cell.length_b   1.000
_cell.length_c   1.000
_cell.angle_alpha   90.00
_cell.angle_beta   90.00
_cell.angle_gamma   90.00
#
_symmetry.space_group_name_H-M   'P 1'
#
loop_
_entity.id
_entity.type
_entity.pdbx_description
1 polymer ?
#
loop_
_entity_poly.entity_id
_entity_poly.type
_entity_poly.pdbx_seq_one_letter_code
_entity_poly.pdbx_strand_id
1 'polypeptide(L)'
;MIEHLYRFRPLYWLLEKGELQNQEIYFAKPEQLNDPMEGFRDIFWKGDAIVWRSFFRHYILCLDNAFGQLLLCSEQQPLGWEHIPIFNHGNINDGVPHKALEEEVVGAFFAEPCVAAFIDALAARVHPVRRDELTAHLRSVHMLALHLIRESYSRKGLQPEIPDSAALVTKFRQAISLTTQSIVKFQEVEKQHPVTEHQIDAFYIARRNLVSQLTSSTTTTGPSTLSNPIETLSF
;
A
#
# COMPACT_ATOMS: atom_id res chain seq x y z
N MET A 1 -36.51 9.52 -10.96
CA MET A 1 -36.88 8.11 -10.71
C MET A 1 -36.56 7.37 -11.99
N ILE A 2 -35.71 6.34 -11.97
CA ILE A 2 -35.39 5.59 -13.19
C ILE A 2 -36.56 4.62 -13.44
N GLU A 3 -37.33 4.84 -14.51
CA GLU A 3 -38.51 4.04 -14.83
C GLU A 3 -38.18 2.68 -15.50
N HIS A 4 -36.99 2.57 -16.10
CA HIS A 4 -36.58 1.36 -16.81
C HIS A 4 -35.09 1.06 -16.60
N LEU A 5 -34.80 -0.17 -16.19
CA LEU A 5 -33.45 -0.73 -16.14
C LEU A 5 -33.26 -1.64 -17.36
N TYR A 6 -32.48 -1.19 -18.34
CA TYR A 6 -32.16 -1.98 -19.53
C TYR A 6 -30.85 -2.73 -19.32
N ARG A 7 -30.87 -4.06 -19.38
CA ARG A 7 -29.67 -4.91 -19.29
C ARG A 7 -29.58 -5.77 -20.54
N PHE A 8 -28.58 -5.51 -21.39
CA PHE A 8 -28.31 -6.40 -22.51
C PHE A 8 -27.73 -7.73 -21.98
N ARG A 9 -28.17 -8.85 -22.55
CA ARG A 9 -27.76 -10.18 -22.11
C ARG A 9 -27.61 -11.12 -23.29
N PRO A 10 -26.66 -12.06 -23.27
CA PRO A 10 -26.55 -13.06 -24.32
C PRO A 10 -27.80 -13.95 -24.34
N LEU A 11 -28.43 -14.09 -25.52
CA LEU A 11 -29.58 -14.97 -25.73
C LEU A 11 -29.27 -16.45 -25.45
N TYR A 12 -28.00 -16.84 -25.52
CA TYR A 12 -27.50 -18.16 -25.17
C TYR A 12 -28.00 -18.65 -23.80
N TRP A 13 -27.93 -17.81 -22.77
CA TRP A 13 -28.35 -18.20 -21.41
C TRP A 13 -29.87 -18.35 -21.30
N LEU A 14 -30.62 -17.55 -22.05
CA LEU A 14 -32.08 -17.57 -22.06
C LEU A 14 -32.63 -18.79 -22.83
N LEU A 15 -32.07 -19.06 -24.02
CA LEU A 15 -32.59 -20.05 -24.94
C LEU A 15 -31.95 -21.44 -24.77
N GLU A 16 -30.64 -21.50 -24.54
CA GLU A 16 -29.90 -22.78 -24.54
C GLU A 16 -29.64 -23.33 -23.14
N LYS A 17 -29.63 -22.47 -22.11
CA LYS A 17 -29.41 -22.88 -20.71
C LYS A 17 -30.68 -22.92 -19.86
N GLY A 18 -31.83 -22.62 -20.46
CA GLY A 18 -33.13 -22.87 -19.85
C GLY A 18 -33.43 -21.99 -18.63
N GLU A 19 -32.90 -20.77 -18.58
CA GLU A 19 -33.04 -19.88 -17.42
C GLU A 19 -34.51 -19.62 -17.04
N LEU A 20 -35.37 -19.38 -18.04
CA LEU A 20 -36.81 -19.18 -17.83
C LEU A 20 -37.49 -20.43 -17.26
N GLN A 21 -37.13 -21.60 -17.78
CA GLN A 21 -37.67 -22.88 -17.36
C GLN A 21 -37.23 -23.24 -15.93
N ASN A 22 -35.98 -22.90 -15.59
CA ASN A 22 -35.40 -23.16 -14.28
C ASN A 22 -35.74 -22.07 -13.25
N GLN A 23 -36.36 -20.97 -13.67
CA GLN A 23 -36.61 -19.77 -12.84
C GLN A 23 -35.34 -19.21 -12.20
N GLU A 24 -34.22 -19.33 -12.89
CA GLU A 24 -32.93 -18.82 -12.44
C GLU A 24 -32.67 -17.45 -13.06
N ILE A 25 -31.63 -16.76 -12.59
CA ILE A 25 -31.17 -15.50 -13.19
C ILE A 25 -29.67 -15.63 -13.42
N TYR A 26 -29.24 -15.54 -14.67
CA TYR A 26 -27.82 -15.49 -14.99
C TYR A 26 -27.19 -14.19 -14.50
N PHE A 27 -26.24 -14.32 -13.56
CA PHE A 27 -25.42 -13.20 -13.13
C PHE A 27 -24.18 -13.08 -14.04
N ALA A 28 -24.21 -12.09 -14.94
CA ALA A 28 -23.12 -11.82 -15.86
C ALA A 28 -21.83 -11.44 -15.10
N LYS A 29 -20.68 -11.93 -15.59
CA LYS A 29 -19.38 -11.51 -15.05
C LYS A 29 -19.12 -10.03 -15.36
N PRO A 30 -18.26 -9.33 -14.60
CA PRO A 30 -17.97 -7.91 -14.81
C PRO A 30 -17.58 -7.56 -16.25
N GLU A 31 -16.91 -8.46 -16.95
CA GLU A 31 -16.46 -8.27 -18.34
C GLU A 31 -17.60 -8.31 -19.38
N GLN A 32 -18.80 -8.74 -18.97
CA GLN A 32 -20.00 -8.87 -19.80
C GLN A 32 -21.07 -7.83 -19.44
N LEU A 33 -20.76 -6.90 -18.52
CA LEU A 33 -21.63 -5.79 -18.18
C LEU A 33 -21.55 -4.74 -19.29
N ASN A 34 -22.71 -4.27 -19.73
CA ASN A 34 -22.81 -3.41 -20.93
C ASN A 34 -22.90 -1.93 -20.58
N ASP A 35 -23.12 -1.61 -19.30
CA ASP A 35 -23.06 -0.25 -18.82
C ASP A 35 -21.60 0.05 -18.43
N PRO A 36 -20.94 1.04 -19.08
CA PRO A 36 -19.58 1.47 -18.74
C PRO A 36 -19.43 1.83 -17.26
N MET A 37 -20.52 2.27 -16.61
CA MET A 37 -20.55 2.62 -15.19
C MET A 37 -20.73 1.43 -14.25
N GLU A 38 -21.26 0.30 -14.72
CA GLU A 38 -21.50 -0.91 -13.90
C GLU A 38 -20.17 -1.61 -13.53
N GLY A 39 -19.08 -1.29 -14.23
CA GLY A 39 -17.71 -1.68 -13.88
C GLY A 39 -16.98 -0.71 -12.93
N PHE A 40 -17.51 0.51 -12.70
CA PHE A 40 -16.89 1.46 -11.78
C PHE A 40 -17.22 1.09 -10.33
N ARG A 41 -16.24 0.49 -9.66
CA ARG A 41 -16.32 0.26 -8.21
C ARG A 41 -15.75 1.47 -7.48
N ASP A 42 -16.59 2.15 -6.71
CA ASP A 42 -16.10 3.15 -5.75
C ASP A 42 -15.53 2.43 -4.52
N ILE A 43 -14.23 2.14 -4.54
CA ILE A 43 -13.54 1.42 -3.48
C ILE A 43 -12.83 2.42 -2.58
N PHE A 44 -13.18 2.39 -1.30
CA PHE A 44 -12.54 3.17 -0.26
C PHE A 44 -12.35 2.32 1.01
N TRP A 45 -11.44 2.77 1.86
CA TRP A 45 -11.17 2.16 3.15
C TRP A 45 -11.72 3.05 4.27
N LYS A 46 -12.49 2.45 5.18
CA LYS A 46 -12.97 3.10 6.40
C LYS A 46 -12.99 2.08 7.52
N GLY A 47 -12.38 2.41 8.65
CA GLY A 47 -12.28 1.51 9.78
C GLY A 47 -11.78 2.24 11.02
N ASP A 48 -12.08 1.65 12.17
CA ASP A 48 -11.53 2.07 13.45
C ASP A 48 -10.08 1.59 13.63
N ALA A 49 -9.51 1.83 14.80
CA ALA A 49 -8.15 1.41 15.12
C ALA A 49 -7.96 -0.11 15.01
N ILE A 50 -8.97 -0.93 15.30
CA ILE A 50 -8.89 -2.40 15.24
C ILE A 50 -8.77 -2.86 13.79
N VAL A 51 -9.60 -2.29 12.92
CA VAL A 51 -9.58 -2.57 11.47
C VAL A 51 -8.25 -2.12 10.86
N TRP A 52 -7.74 -0.95 11.21
CA TRP A 52 -6.41 -0.48 10.77
C TRP A 52 -5.27 -1.37 11.26
N ARG A 53 -5.28 -1.80 12.52
CA ARG A 53 -4.28 -2.75 13.04
C ARG A 53 -4.30 -4.07 12.28
N SER A 54 -5.50 -4.58 11.96
CA SER A 54 -5.65 -5.81 11.19
C SER A 54 -5.13 -5.65 9.75
N PHE A 55 -5.40 -4.50 9.13
CA PHE A 55 -4.88 -4.16 7.81
C PHE A 55 -3.36 -4.09 7.78
N PHE A 56 -2.74 -3.33 8.70
CA PHE A 56 -1.28 -3.24 8.76
C PHE A 56 -0.62 -4.58 9.13
N ARG A 57 -1.26 -5.39 9.98
CA ARG A 57 -0.79 -6.76 10.24
C ARG A 57 -0.73 -7.56 8.94
N HIS A 58 -1.81 -7.59 8.17
CA HIS A 58 -1.84 -8.34 6.91
C HIS A 58 -0.84 -7.78 5.88
N TYR A 59 -0.68 -6.45 5.82
CA TYR A 59 0.34 -5.81 4.98
C TYR A 59 1.75 -6.28 5.33
N ILE A 60 2.09 -6.35 6.62
CA ILE A 60 3.40 -6.83 7.09
C ILE A 60 3.61 -8.30 6.73
N LEU A 61 2.59 -9.14 6.88
CA LEU A 61 2.68 -10.56 6.48
C LEU A 61 2.93 -10.71 4.97
N CYS A 62 2.26 -9.91 4.14
CA CYS A 62 2.52 -9.89 2.71
C CYS A 62 3.95 -9.43 2.39
N LEU A 63 4.42 -8.39 3.09
CA LEU A 63 5.76 -7.83 2.90
C LEU A 63 6.86 -8.81 3.34
N ASP A 64 6.67 -9.48 4.48
CA ASP A 64 7.59 -10.49 5.00
C ASP A 64 7.71 -11.68 4.04
N ASN A 65 6.58 -12.20 3.55
CA ASN A 65 6.60 -13.26 2.54
C ASN A 65 7.32 -12.82 1.26
N ALA A 66 7.05 -11.61 0.75
CA ALA A 66 7.73 -11.08 -0.43
C ALA A 66 9.25 -10.92 -0.19
N PHE A 67 9.64 -10.45 1.00
CA PHE A 67 11.03 -10.32 1.39
C PHE A 67 11.74 -11.69 1.50
N GLY A 68 11.09 -12.67 2.14
CA GLY A 68 11.59 -14.04 2.23
C GLY A 68 11.78 -14.68 0.85
N GLN A 69 10.84 -14.50 -0.07
CA GLN A 69 10.98 -14.97 -1.45
C GLN A 69 12.15 -14.32 -2.17
N LEU A 70 12.35 -13.00 -2.02
CA LEU A 70 13.51 -12.31 -2.58
C LEU A 70 14.82 -12.86 -2.01
N LEU A 71 14.87 -13.18 -0.73
CA LEU A 71 16.06 -13.74 -0.09
C LEU A 71 16.38 -15.16 -0.59
N LEU A 72 15.35 -15.97 -0.85
CA LEU A 72 15.48 -17.37 -1.29
C LEU A 72 15.76 -17.50 -2.79
N CYS A 73 15.02 -16.75 -3.61
CA CYS A 73 15.07 -16.85 -5.07
C CYS A 73 16.00 -15.81 -5.72
N SER A 74 16.47 -14.82 -4.95
CA SER A 74 17.25 -13.69 -5.46
C SER A 74 16.53 -13.00 -6.64
N GLU A 75 17.27 -12.36 -7.54
CA GLU A 75 16.71 -11.69 -8.72
C GLU A 75 16.34 -12.68 -9.86
N GLN A 76 16.51 -13.99 -9.65
CA GLN A 76 16.25 -15.01 -10.69
C GLN A 76 14.75 -15.20 -10.96
N GLN A 77 13.91 -14.92 -9.97
CA GLN A 77 12.45 -14.94 -10.10
C GLN A 77 11.89 -13.60 -9.62
N PRO A 78 11.52 -12.68 -10.53
CA PRO A 78 10.97 -11.41 -10.14
C PRO A 78 9.62 -11.59 -9.44
N LEU A 79 9.38 -10.80 -8.39
CA LEU A 79 8.13 -10.80 -7.66
C LEU A 79 6.98 -10.29 -8.54
N GLY A 80 6.12 -11.21 -8.97
CA GLY A 80 4.83 -10.93 -9.61
C GLY A 80 3.67 -10.76 -8.61
N TRP A 81 2.51 -10.30 -9.09
CA TRP A 81 1.30 -10.11 -8.28
C TRP A 81 0.78 -11.41 -7.66
N GLU A 82 0.94 -12.51 -8.37
CA GLU A 82 0.58 -13.87 -7.98
C GLU A 82 1.37 -14.38 -6.77
N HIS A 83 2.51 -13.76 -6.47
CA HIS A 83 3.38 -14.14 -5.38
C HIS A 83 3.04 -13.43 -4.06
N ILE A 84 2.22 -12.37 -4.10
CA ILE A 84 1.78 -11.64 -2.92
C ILE A 84 0.60 -12.39 -2.31
N PRO A 85 0.70 -12.88 -1.06
CA PRO A 85 -0.28 -13.78 -0.47
C PRO A 85 -1.45 -12.97 0.13
N ILE A 86 -2.18 -12.24 -0.71
CA ILE A 86 -3.29 -11.35 -0.31
C ILE A 86 -4.45 -12.09 0.36
N PHE A 87 -4.53 -13.42 0.18
CA PHE A 87 -5.52 -14.29 0.83
C PHE A 87 -4.94 -15.02 2.05
N ASN A 88 -3.75 -14.64 2.52
CA ASN A 88 -3.20 -15.15 3.78
C ASN A 88 -3.92 -14.53 4.98
N HIS A 89 -4.73 -15.35 5.65
CA HIS A 89 -5.43 -14.97 6.88
C HIS A 89 -4.53 -15.01 8.13
N GLY A 90 -3.22 -15.17 7.96
CA GLY A 90 -2.22 -15.24 9.02
C GLY A 90 -2.03 -16.64 9.59
N ASN A 91 -2.50 -17.68 8.91
CA ASN A 91 -2.44 -19.07 9.36
C ASN A 91 -1.58 -19.98 8.48
N ILE A 92 -1.07 -19.49 7.34
CA ILE A 92 -0.25 -20.28 6.40
C ILE A 92 0.97 -20.89 7.09
N ASN A 93 1.54 -20.16 8.04
CA ASN A 93 2.75 -20.57 8.75
C ASN A 93 2.47 -21.20 10.12
N ASP A 94 1.23 -21.51 10.46
CA ASP A 94 0.91 -22.10 11.77
C ASP A 94 1.65 -23.43 11.98
N GLY A 95 2.31 -23.56 13.14
CA GLY A 95 3.08 -24.75 13.50
C GLY A 95 4.49 -24.83 12.89
N VAL A 96 4.92 -23.88 12.05
CA VAL A 96 6.30 -23.81 11.54
C VAL A 96 7.12 -22.71 12.21
N PRO A 97 8.46 -22.83 12.27
CA PRO A 97 9.33 -21.83 12.92
C PRO A 97 9.19 -20.41 12.37
N HIS A 98 8.76 -20.27 11.12
CA HIS A 98 8.52 -18.98 10.49
C HIS A 98 7.41 -18.17 11.17
N LYS A 99 6.40 -18.82 11.77
CA LYS A 99 5.33 -18.12 12.51
C LYS A 99 5.87 -17.25 13.64
N ALA A 100 6.86 -17.76 14.37
CA ALA A 100 7.46 -17.02 15.47
C ALA A 100 8.21 -15.77 14.97
N LEU A 101 8.76 -15.82 13.75
CA LEU A 101 9.39 -14.68 13.09
C LEU A 101 8.33 -13.64 12.68
N GLU A 102 7.24 -14.07 12.05
CA GLU A 102 6.13 -13.18 11.68
C GLU A 102 5.57 -12.45 12.91
N GLU A 103 5.31 -13.17 14.00
CA GLU A 103 4.77 -12.60 15.24
C GLU A 103 5.75 -11.64 15.92
N GLU A 104 7.05 -11.93 15.88
CA GLU A 104 8.11 -11.06 16.37
C GLU A 104 8.13 -9.73 15.60
N VAL A 105 8.11 -9.79 14.26
CA VAL A 105 8.10 -8.60 13.39
C VAL A 105 6.82 -7.79 13.60
N VAL A 106 5.66 -8.44 13.59
CA VAL A 106 4.36 -7.80 13.81
C VAL A 106 4.32 -7.15 15.19
N GLY A 107 4.80 -7.85 16.22
CA GLY A 107 4.89 -7.33 17.58
C GLY A 107 5.78 -6.10 17.67
N ALA A 108 6.98 -6.16 17.08
CA ALA A 108 7.93 -5.04 17.04
C ALA A 108 7.32 -3.82 16.34
N PHE A 109 6.64 -4.01 15.20
CA PHE A 109 6.01 -2.91 14.47
C PHE A 109 4.92 -2.21 15.29
N PHE A 110 4.04 -2.96 15.94
CA PHE A 110 2.97 -2.37 16.75
C PHE A 110 3.42 -1.86 18.13
N ALA A 111 4.63 -2.21 18.57
CA ALA A 111 5.24 -1.65 19.77
C ALA A 111 5.82 -0.24 19.55
N GLU A 112 6.01 0.17 18.29
CA GLU A 112 6.54 1.49 17.95
C GLU A 112 5.54 2.62 18.27
N PRO A 113 5.89 3.60 19.12
CA PRO A 113 4.97 4.67 19.50
C PRO A 113 4.49 5.52 18.31
N CYS A 114 5.37 5.73 17.32
CA CYS A 114 5.02 6.47 16.11
C CYS A 114 3.96 5.75 15.26
N VAL A 115 3.96 4.41 15.27
CA VAL A 115 2.97 3.59 14.57
C VAL A 115 1.63 3.64 15.29
N ALA A 116 1.62 3.56 16.62
CA ALA A 116 0.40 3.71 17.41
C ALA A 116 -0.29 5.06 17.15
N ALA A 117 0.46 6.16 17.26
CA ALA A 117 -0.05 7.50 16.97
C ALA A 117 -0.54 7.65 15.52
N PHE A 118 0.15 7.03 14.56
CA PHE A 118 -0.26 7.02 13.16
C PHE A 118 -1.60 6.31 12.95
N ILE A 119 -1.78 5.14 13.55
CA ILE A 119 -3.03 4.37 13.49
C ILE A 119 -4.18 5.15 14.13
N ASP A 120 -3.94 5.78 15.28
CA ASP A 120 -4.96 6.58 15.95
C ASP A 120 -5.38 7.80 15.09
N ALA A 121 -4.42 8.47 14.45
CA ALA A 121 -4.71 9.55 13.51
C ALA A 121 -5.52 9.07 12.30
N LEU A 122 -5.23 7.88 11.76
CA LEU A 122 -6.00 7.27 10.67
C LEU A 122 -7.41 6.85 11.10
N ALA A 123 -7.56 6.29 12.29
CA ALA A 123 -8.86 5.90 12.84
C ALA A 123 -9.76 7.10 13.14
N ALA A 124 -9.16 8.25 13.47
CA ALA A 124 -9.89 9.50 13.70
C ALA A 124 -10.33 10.22 12.41
N ARG A 125 -10.00 9.69 11.22
CA ARG A 125 -10.40 10.29 9.94
C ARG A 125 -11.93 10.29 9.78
N VAL A 126 -12.49 11.45 9.42
CA VAL A 126 -13.91 11.60 9.09
C VAL A 126 -14.21 11.03 7.70
N HIS A 127 -13.39 11.40 6.72
CA HIS A 127 -13.53 10.96 5.34
C HIS A 127 -12.92 9.57 5.13
N PRO A 128 -13.52 8.76 4.24
CA PRO A 128 -12.97 7.49 3.85
C PRO A 128 -11.64 7.67 3.08
N VAL A 129 -10.72 6.73 3.27
CA VAL A 129 -9.39 6.74 2.66
C VAL A 129 -9.45 6.09 1.28
N ARG A 130 -9.15 6.85 0.23
CA ARG A 130 -9.12 6.37 -1.16
C ARG A 130 -7.75 5.81 -1.54
N ARG A 131 -7.64 5.19 -2.72
CA ARG A 131 -6.45 4.45 -3.17
C ARG A 131 -5.14 5.24 -3.07
N ASP A 132 -5.12 6.48 -3.57
CA ASP A 132 -3.88 7.27 -3.62
C ASP A 132 -3.46 7.76 -2.23
N GLU A 133 -4.42 8.07 -1.36
CA GLU A 133 -4.18 8.32 0.05
C GLU A 133 -3.64 7.07 0.77
N LEU A 134 -4.31 5.93 0.62
CA LEU A 134 -3.88 4.66 1.21
C LEU A 134 -2.45 4.30 0.77
N THR A 135 -2.14 4.50 -0.51
CA THR A 135 -0.79 4.27 -1.06
C THR A 135 0.24 5.17 -0.40
N ALA A 136 -0.09 6.44 -0.14
CA ALA A 136 0.80 7.37 0.56
C ALA A 136 1.05 6.92 2.01
N HIS A 137 0.02 6.43 2.70
CA HIS A 137 0.11 5.90 4.06
C HIS A 137 0.90 4.59 4.14
N LEU A 138 0.71 3.69 3.17
CA LEU A 138 1.52 2.47 3.07
C LEU A 138 3.00 2.80 2.85
N ARG A 139 3.30 3.78 1.99
CA ARG A 139 4.69 4.22 1.73
C ARG A 139 5.37 4.79 2.96
N SER A 140 4.66 5.49 3.85
CA SER A 140 5.26 6.07 5.04
C SER A 140 5.71 4.99 6.03
N VAL A 141 4.94 3.91 6.18
CA VAL A 141 5.27 2.81 7.10
C VAL A 141 6.15 1.73 6.47
N HIS A 142 6.16 1.63 5.13
CA HIS A 142 6.85 0.57 4.39
C HIS A 142 8.31 0.42 4.78
N MET A 143 9.07 1.52 4.83
CA MET A 143 10.51 1.47 5.13
C MET A 143 10.79 1.01 6.56
N LEU A 144 9.94 1.39 7.53
CA LEU A 144 10.06 0.90 8.89
C LEU A 144 9.73 -0.60 8.97
N ALA A 145 8.63 -1.02 8.35
CA ALA A 145 8.23 -2.43 8.34
C ALA A 145 9.31 -3.32 7.70
N LEU A 146 9.84 -2.91 6.53
CA LEU A 146 10.92 -3.61 5.85
C LEU A 146 12.19 -3.66 6.71
N HIS A 147 12.51 -2.58 7.42
CA HIS A 147 13.63 -2.55 8.34
C HIS A 147 13.47 -3.57 9.49
N LEU A 148 12.29 -3.63 10.12
CA LEU A 148 12.03 -4.54 11.23
C LEU A 148 12.04 -6.01 10.79
N ILE A 149 11.50 -6.30 9.60
CA ILE A 149 11.65 -7.62 8.95
C ILE A 149 13.13 -7.94 8.83
N ARG A 150 13.90 -7.01 8.23
CA ARG A 150 15.32 -7.22 7.97
C ARG A 150 16.12 -7.48 9.26
N GLU A 151 15.89 -6.66 10.29
CA GLU A 151 16.51 -6.80 11.59
C GLU A 151 16.21 -8.16 12.24
N SER A 152 14.95 -8.60 12.20
CA SER A 152 14.56 -9.89 12.78
C SER A 152 15.20 -11.08 12.05
N TYR A 153 15.35 -10.99 10.72
CA TYR A 153 16.08 -11.99 9.93
C TYR A 153 17.59 -12.00 10.25
N SER A 154 18.21 -10.83 10.39
CA SER A 154 19.63 -10.73 10.77
C SER A 154 19.88 -11.35 12.15
N ARG A 155 18.99 -11.11 13.12
CA ARG A 155 19.07 -11.68 14.48
C ARG A 155 19.04 -13.22 14.48
N LYS A 156 18.38 -13.83 13.49
CA LYS A 156 18.33 -15.28 13.29
C LYS A 156 19.43 -15.81 12.35
N GLY A 157 20.38 -14.96 11.95
CA GLY A 157 21.48 -15.32 11.06
C GLY A 157 21.08 -15.60 9.62
N LEU A 158 19.88 -15.17 9.20
CA LEU A 158 19.36 -15.40 7.84
C LEU A 158 19.94 -14.43 6.81
N GLN A 159 20.52 -13.31 7.27
CA GLN A 159 21.17 -12.33 6.41
C GLN A 159 22.22 -11.52 7.20
N PRO A 160 23.18 -10.86 6.53
CA PRO A 160 24.17 -10.03 7.21
C PRO A 160 23.53 -8.83 7.94
N GLU A 161 24.16 -8.39 9.02
CA GLU A 161 23.78 -7.18 9.74
C GLU A 161 23.94 -5.93 8.88
N ILE A 162 23.12 -4.92 9.16
CA ILE A 162 23.11 -3.65 8.42
C ILE A 162 23.96 -2.63 9.18
N PRO A 163 24.99 -2.04 8.54
CA PRO A 163 25.65 -0.86 9.08
C PRO A 163 24.65 0.29 9.30
N ASP A 164 24.82 1.07 10.37
CA ASP A 164 24.00 2.26 10.69
C ASP A 164 22.49 2.01 10.87
N SER A 165 22.11 0.79 11.24
CA SER A 165 20.71 0.40 11.52
C SER A 165 19.96 1.42 12.40
N ALA A 166 20.54 1.86 13.51
CA ALA A 166 19.91 2.80 14.45
C ALA A 166 19.60 4.18 13.83
N ALA A 167 20.49 4.70 12.96
CA ALA A 167 20.29 5.98 12.30
C ALA A 167 19.17 5.90 11.26
N LEU A 168 19.07 4.79 10.53
CA LEU A 168 18.01 4.54 9.56
C LEU A 168 16.63 4.47 10.24
N VAL A 169 16.51 3.70 11.33
CA VAL A 169 15.24 3.59 12.06
C VAL A 169 14.78 4.96 12.56
N THR A 170 15.69 5.79 13.06
CA THR A 170 15.36 7.14 13.51
C THR A 170 14.75 7.97 12.39
N LYS A 171 15.31 7.90 11.17
CA LYS A 171 14.75 8.59 9.99
C LYS A 171 13.37 8.05 9.62
N PHE A 172 13.16 6.73 9.68
CA PHE A 172 11.86 6.13 9.37
C PHE A 172 10.79 6.52 10.39
N ARG A 173 11.12 6.51 11.69
CA ARG A 173 10.24 6.99 12.76
C ARG A 173 9.86 8.46 12.55
N GLN A 174 10.83 9.31 12.21
CA GLN A 174 10.59 10.72 11.91
C GLN A 174 9.65 10.91 10.71
N ALA A 175 9.83 10.13 9.64
CA ALA A 175 8.97 10.18 8.45
C ALA A 175 7.50 9.80 8.77
N ILE A 176 7.28 8.78 9.61
CA ILE A 176 5.95 8.40 10.08
C ILE A 176 5.35 9.50 10.95
N SER A 177 6.13 10.06 11.88
CA SER A 177 5.67 11.16 12.74
C SER A 177 5.27 12.40 11.95
N LEU A 178 6.05 12.79 10.93
CA LEU A 178 5.71 13.91 10.04
C LEU A 178 4.43 13.63 9.24
N THR A 179 4.24 12.39 8.78
CA THR A 179 3.02 11.98 8.08
C THR A 179 1.82 12.04 9.03
N THR A 180 1.99 11.58 10.28
CA THR A 180 0.97 11.64 11.34
C THR A 180 0.56 13.08 11.63
N GLN A 181 1.53 13.97 11.83
CA GLN A 181 1.27 15.41 12.02
C GLN A 181 0.54 16.02 10.83
N SER A 182 0.88 15.61 9.61
CA SER A 182 0.18 16.07 8.41
C SER A 182 -1.29 15.64 8.42
N ILE A 183 -1.59 14.39 8.79
CA ILE A 183 -2.97 13.90 8.90
C ILE A 183 -3.77 14.71 9.93
N VAL A 184 -3.21 14.90 11.13
CA VAL A 184 -3.86 15.68 12.19
C VAL A 184 -4.14 17.11 11.73
N LYS A 185 -3.16 17.75 11.09
CA LYS A 185 -3.34 19.10 10.54
C LYS A 185 -4.40 19.15 9.44
N PHE A 186 -4.47 18.13 8.57
CA PHE A 186 -5.55 18.03 7.59
C PHE A 186 -6.92 17.92 8.26
N GLN A 187 -7.05 17.13 9.33
CA GLN A 187 -8.29 17.01 10.10
C GLN A 187 -8.69 18.34 10.77
N GLU A 188 -7.73 19.13 11.24
CA GLU A 188 -8.01 20.47 11.79
C GLU A 188 -8.53 21.43 10.71
N VAL A 189 -7.93 21.41 9.53
CA VAL A 189 -8.38 22.22 8.39
C VAL A 189 -9.79 21.80 7.94
N GLU A 190 -10.07 20.49 7.91
CA GLU A 190 -11.40 19.95 7.58
C GLU A 190 -12.49 20.39 8.57
N LYS A 191 -12.14 20.62 9.84
CA LYS A 191 -13.08 21.17 10.83
C LYS A 191 -13.37 22.65 10.61
N GLN A 192 -12.39 23.40 10.11
CA GLN A 192 -12.50 24.86 9.90
C GLN A 192 -13.12 25.19 8.54
N HIS A 193 -12.91 24.34 7.54
CA HIS A 193 -13.39 24.50 6.18
C HIS A 193 -13.98 23.18 5.71
N PRO A 194 -15.26 23.13 5.27
CA PRO A 194 -15.84 21.90 4.74
C PRO A 194 -15.11 21.51 3.45
N VAL A 195 -14.28 20.47 3.54
CA VAL A 195 -13.59 19.86 2.40
C VAL A 195 -14.43 18.70 1.89
N THR A 196 -14.52 18.56 0.57
CA THR A 196 -15.18 17.44 -0.09
C THR A 196 -14.21 16.27 -0.29
N GLU A 197 -14.73 15.04 -0.35
CA GLU A 197 -13.90 13.86 -0.65
C GLU A 197 -13.10 14.02 -1.96
N HIS A 198 -13.69 14.68 -2.96
CA HIS A 198 -13.04 14.92 -4.25
C HIS A 198 -11.80 15.83 -4.12
N GLN A 199 -11.84 16.83 -3.23
CA GLN A 199 -10.69 17.70 -2.98
C GLN A 199 -9.55 16.96 -2.28
N ILE A 200 -9.89 16.05 -1.35
CA ILE A 200 -8.90 15.19 -0.68
C ILE A 200 -8.24 14.26 -1.69
N ASP A 201 -9.04 13.62 -2.54
CA ASP A 201 -8.52 12.72 -3.58
C ASP A 201 -7.62 13.48 -4.58
N ALA A 202 -8.05 14.65 -5.05
CA ALA A 202 -7.26 15.51 -5.91
C ALA A 202 -5.91 15.90 -5.29
N PHE A 203 -5.89 16.20 -3.98
CA PHE A 203 -4.66 16.49 -3.25
C PHE A 203 -3.68 15.29 -3.26
N TYR A 204 -4.15 14.08 -2.96
CA TYR A 204 -3.30 12.90 -2.94
C TYR A 204 -2.84 12.46 -4.34
N ILE A 205 -3.67 12.67 -5.37
CA ILE A 205 -3.27 12.51 -6.78
C ILE A 205 -2.14 13.48 -7.13
N ALA A 206 -2.28 14.76 -6.79
CA ALA A 206 -1.25 15.77 -7.04
C ALA A 206 0.06 15.43 -6.31
N ARG A 207 -0.04 15.02 -5.04
CA ARG A 207 1.11 14.56 -4.24
C ARG A 207 1.81 13.37 -4.89
N ARG A 208 1.06 12.35 -5.35
CA ARG A 208 1.63 11.18 -6.03
C ARG A 208 2.41 11.60 -7.28
N ASN A 209 1.83 12.48 -8.10
CA ASN A 209 2.47 12.95 -9.32
C ASN A 209 3.76 13.72 -9.02
N LEU A 210 3.75 14.59 -7.99
CA LEU A 210 4.94 15.33 -7.55
C LEU A 210 6.05 14.38 -7.06
N VAL A 211 5.71 13.38 -6.24
CA VAL A 211 6.68 12.37 -5.78
C VAL A 211 7.27 11.62 -6.98
N SER A 212 6.43 11.21 -7.93
CA SER A 212 6.89 10.52 -9.14
C SER A 212 7.87 11.36 -9.97
N GLN A 213 7.64 12.67 -10.08
CA GLN A 213 8.53 13.57 -10.82
C GLN A 213 9.88 13.72 -10.10
N LEU A 214 9.86 13.88 -8.77
CA LEU A 214 11.08 13.95 -7.97
C LEU A 214 11.91 12.67 -8.13
N THR A 215 11.29 11.49 -8.04
CA THR A 215 11.99 10.22 -8.22
C THR A 215 12.59 10.08 -9.62
N SER A 216 11.87 10.50 -10.67
CA SER A 216 12.38 10.45 -12.05
C SER A 216 13.57 11.38 -12.25
N SER A 217 13.54 12.58 -11.65
CA SER A 217 14.62 13.57 -11.74
C SER A 217 15.92 13.13 -11.05
N THR A 218 15.82 12.34 -9.98
CA THR A 218 16.99 11.79 -9.27
C THR A 218 17.67 10.65 -10.02
N THR A 219 16.95 9.93 -10.88
CA THR A 219 17.52 8.87 -11.73
C THR A 219 18.22 9.40 -12.98
N THR A 220 17.95 10.63 -13.42
CA THR A 220 18.62 11.22 -14.60
C THR A 220 19.97 11.87 -14.32
N THR A 221 20.41 11.93 -13.06
CA THR A 221 21.77 12.38 -12.69
C THR A 221 22.72 11.19 -12.53
N GLY A 222 23.07 10.52 -13.64
CA GLY A 222 24.31 9.74 -13.79
C GLY A 222 25.50 10.64 -14.16
N PRO A 223 26.76 10.20 -14.02
CA PRO A 223 27.91 11.08 -13.79
C PRO A 223 28.21 11.94 -15.03
N SER A 224 27.77 13.20 -15.01
CA SER A 224 28.32 14.21 -15.89
C SER A 224 29.76 14.47 -15.45
N THR A 225 30.70 13.99 -16.26
CA THR A 225 32.10 14.41 -16.27
C THR A 225 32.19 15.93 -16.14
N LEU A 226 32.54 16.42 -14.96
CA LEU A 226 33.01 17.78 -14.77
C LEU A 226 34.40 17.86 -15.42
N SER A 227 34.40 18.12 -16.73
CA SER A 227 35.56 18.69 -17.41
C SER A 227 35.77 20.09 -16.84
N ASN A 228 36.78 20.26 -15.98
CA ASN A 228 37.29 21.56 -15.59
C ASN A 228 37.72 22.35 -16.83
N PRO A 229 37.29 23.60 -17.02
CA PRO A 229 37.99 24.53 -17.88
C PRO A 229 38.77 25.50 -16.98
N ILE A 230 40.00 25.14 -16.62
CA ILE A 230 40.99 26.14 -16.19
C ILE A 230 42.27 25.85 -16.98
N GLU A 231 42.26 26.29 -18.23
CA GLU A 231 43.48 26.67 -18.94
C GLU A 231 43.22 28.03 -19.60
N THR A 232 43.75 29.08 -18.97
CA THR A 232 44.37 30.22 -19.66
C THR A 232 44.96 31.14 -18.59
N LEU A 233 46.28 31.09 -18.43
CA LEU A 233 47.21 32.21 -18.69
C LEU A 233 48.58 31.93 -18.06
N SER A 234 49.47 31.43 -18.92
CA SER A 234 50.87 31.86 -19.10
C SER A 234 51.53 32.70 -17.99
N PHE A 235 52.57 32.15 -17.36
CA PHE A 235 53.99 32.54 -17.53
C PHE A 235 54.90 31.39 -17.05
#